data_AF-A0A1M3QUQ7-F1
#
_entry.id   AF-A0A1M3QUQ7-F1
#
_cell.length_a   1.000
_cell.length_b   1.000
_cell.length_c   1.000
_cell.angle_alpha   90.00
_cell.angle_beta   90.00
_cell.angle_gamma   90.00
#
_symmetry.space_group_name_H-M   'P 1'
#
loop_
_entity.id
_entity.type
_entity.pdbx_description
1 polymer ?
#
loop_
_entity_poly.entity_id
_entity_poly.type
_entity_poly.pdbx_seq_one_letter_code
_entity_poly.pdbx_strand_id
1 'polypeptide(L)'
;MVKYFITAILLACMLLQTFSSAIIVVDYYANTRNYAKNCENKYVPQMHCNGKCQLMQKLKKEEKKEQQNPERKLEHKNEIPLSSKSFFATLSTLCGDADKIRFPVYAEGKTIKFSRILFHPPDAKA
;
A
#
# COMPACT_ATOMS: atom_id res chain seq x y z
N MET A 1 23.10 11.15 -39.64
CA MET A 1 23.33 9.98 -38.76
C MET A 1 23.81 10.35 -37.36
N VAL A 2 24.84 11.20 -37.22
CA VAL A 2 25.39 11.60 -35.90
C VAL A 2 24.34 12.20 -34.95
N LYS A 3 23.44 13.05 -35.46
CA LYS A 3 22.34 13.62 -34.65
C LYS A 3 21.45 12.55 -34.01
N TYR A 4 21.09 11.50 -34.75
CA TYR A 4 20.26 10.38 -34.26
C TYR A 4 21.00 9.51 -33.26
N PHE A 5 22.30 9.28 -33.47
CA PHE A 5 23.14 8.58 -32.49
C PHE A 5 23.20 9.34 -31.17
N ILE A 6 23.41 10.66 -31.22
CA ILE A 6 23.43 11.50 -30.01
C ILE A 6 22.05 11.45 -29.32
N THR A 7 20.94 11.53 -30.06
CA THR A 7 19.60 11.45 -29.45
C THR A 7 19.34 10.10 -28.81
N ALA A 8 19.73 9.00 -29.46
CA ALA A 8 19.57 7.65 -28.92
C ALA A 8 20.39 7.43 -27.63
N ILE A 9 21.63 7.95 -27.59
CA ILE A 9 22.48 7.88 -26.39
C ILE A 9 21.86 8.70 -25.25
N LEU A 10 21.38 9.92 -25.54
CA LEU A 10 20.76 10.79 -24.54
C LEU A 10 19.49 10.16 -23.95
N LEU A 11 18.66 9.55 -24.81
CA LEU A 11 17.47 8.79 -24.40
C LEU A 11 17.85 7.60 -23.52
N ALA A 12 18.87 6.82 -23.91
CA ALA A 12 19.34 5.67 -23.14
C ALA A 12 19.88 6.09 -21.77
N CYS A 13 20.63 7.20 -21.68
CA CYS A 13 21.11 7.74 -20.42
C CYS A 13 19.97 8.14 -19.48
N MET A 14 18.91 8.78 -19.98
CA MET A 14 17.76 9.12 -19.15
C MET A 14 17.01 7.89 -18.65
N LEU A 15 16.87 6.84 -19.47
CA LEU A 15 16.30 5.56 -19.05
C LEU A 15 17.19 4.89 -17.99
N LEU A 16 18.51 4.85 -18.19
CA LEU A 16 19.44 4.28 -17.21
C LEU A 16 19.35 4.99 -15.85
N GLN A 17 19.09 6.30 -15.83
CA GLN A 17 18.93 7.07 -14.60
C GLN A 17 17.67 6.70 -13.79
N THR A 18 16.61 6.22 -14.45
CA THR A 18 15.36 5.80 -13.76
C THR A 18 15.40 4.34 -13.32
N PHE A 19 16.26 3.51 -13.91
CA PHE A 19 16.34 2.06 -13.63
C PHE A 19 17.49 1.65 -12.69
N SER A 20 18.03 2.55 -11.87
CA SER A 20 19.18 2.25 -11.01
C SER A 20 18.92 1.05 -10.06
N SER A 21 17.74 1.00 -9.45
CA SER A 21 17.27 -0.12 -8.63
C SER A 21 17.12 -1.44 -9.41
N ALA A 22 16.78 -1.37 -10.71
CA ALA A 22 16.63 -2.55 -11.56
C ALA A 22 17.99 -3.20 -11.86
N ILE A 23 19.05 -2.40 -11.99
CA ILE A 23 20.41 -2.90 -12.17
C ILE A 23 20.84 -3.77 -10.97
N ILE A 24 20.47 -3.38 -9.74
CA ILE A 24 20.78 -4.16 -8.53
C ILE A 24 20.08 -5.53 -8.56
N VAL A 25 18.82 -5.56 -9.02
CA VAL A 25 18.06 -6.81 -9.15
C VAL A 25 18.67 -7.71 -10.23
N VAL A 26 19.05 -7.14 -11.38
CA VAL A 26 19.71 -7.89 -12.47
C VAL A 26 21.04 -8.47 -12.00
N ASP A 27 21.87 -7.71 -11.28
CA ASP A 27 23.13 -8.22 -10.72
C ASP A 27 22.90 -9.39 -9.75
N TYR A 28 21.85 -9.34 -8.93
CA TYR A 28 21.48 -10.46 -8.06
C TYR A 28 21.13 -11.73 -8.85
N TYR A 29 20.35 -11.62 -9.93
CA TYR A 29 20.00 -12.78 -10.75
C TYR A 29 21.18 -13.31 -11.56
N ALA A 30 22.04 -12.43 -12.08
CA ALA A 30 23.25 -12.83 -12.77
C ALA A 30 24.23 -13.56 -11.84
N ASN A 31 24.35 -13.11 -10.58
CA ASN A 31 25.37 -13.59 -9.63
C ASN A 31 24.79 -14.20 -8.35
N THR A 32 23.63 -14.86 -8.39
CA THR A 32 22.92 -15.35 -7.19
C THR A 32 23.80 -16.23 -6.28
N ARG A 33 24.70 -17.03 -6.87
CA ARG A 33 25.64 -17.88 -6.12
C ARG A 33 26.57 -17.07 -5.21
N ASN A 34 27.02 -15.90 -5.66
CA ASN A 34 27.90 -15.04 -4.88
C ASN A 34 27.16 -14.42 -3.68
N TYR A 35 25.93 -13.98 -3.92
CA TYR A 35 25.03 -13.47 -2.89
C TYR A 35 24.70 -14.55 -1.84
N ALA A 36 24.47 -15.79 -2.27
CA ALA A 36 24.20 -16.92 -1.38
C ALA A 36 25.42 -17.30 -0.51
N LYS A 37 26.65 -17.19 -1.04
CA LYS A 37 27.89 -17.48 -0.28
C LYS A 37 28.06 -16.56 0.94
N ASN A 38 27.76 -15.28 0.78
CA ASN A 38 27.94 -14.27 1.83
C ASN A 38 26.64 -14.02 2.64
N CYS A 39 25.64 -14.90 2.54
CA CYS A 39 24.35 -14.72 3.20
C CYS A 39 24.47 -14.80 4.72
N GLU A 40 23.98 -13.78 5.44
CA GLU A 40 23.98 -13.74 6.91
C GLU A 40 23.05 -14.81 7.51
N ASN A 41 21.90 -15.06 6.89
CA ASN A 41 20.87 -16.00 7.39
C ASN A 41 21.13 -17.46 6.99
N LYS A 42 22.39 -17.85 6.77
CA LYS A 42 22.76 -19.22 6.36
C LYS A 42 22.37 -20.28 7.41
N TYR A 43 22.29 -19.87 8.68
CA TYR A 43 21.96 -20.73 9.82
C TYR A 43 20.45 -21.04 9.94
N VAL A 44 19.57 -20.37 9.18
CA VAL A 44 18.12 -20.66 9.15
C VAL A 44 17.74 -21.20 7.76
N PRO A 45 17.98 -22.50 7.49
CA PRO A 45 17.73 -23.09 6.17
C PRO A 45 16.25 -23.02 5.75
N GLN A 46 15.33 -22.96 6.71
CA GLN A 46 13.88 -22.86 6.50
C GLN A 46 13.46 -21.61 5.71
N MET A 47 14.27 -20.55 5.76
CA MET A 47 13.96 -19.25 5.15
C MET A 47 14.26 -19.20 3.64
N HIS A 48 15.00 -20.18 3.09
CA HIS A 48 15.44 -20.21 1.69
C HIS A 48 15.94 -18.84 1.17
N CYS A 49 16.74 -18.15 1.99
CA CYS A 49 17.10 -16.75 1.76
C CYS A 49 17.94 -16.55 0.48
N ASN A 50 18.89 -17.44 0.18
CA ASN A 50 19.70 -17.40 -1.05
C ASN A 50 20.35 -16.02 -1.32
N GLY A 51 20.78 -15.31 -0.27
CA GLY A 51 21.40 -13.98 -0.40
C GLY A 51 20.45 -12.80 -0.61
N LYS A 52 19.12 -13.01 -0.56
CA LYS A 52 18.09 -11.94 -0.66
C LYS A 52 18.21 -10.87 0.43
N CYS A 53 18.77 -11.20 1.59
CA CYS A 53 19.08 -10.24 2.66
C CYS A 53 19.98 -9.09 2.17
N GLN A 54 21.03 -9.40 1.42
CA GLN A 54 21.94 -8.39 0.88
C GLN A 54 21.31 -7.58 -0.24
N LEU A 55 20.51 -8.22 -1.11
CA LEU A 55 19.73 -7.53 -2.13
C LEU A 55 18.84 -6.46 -1.48
N MET A 56 18.09 -6.84 -0.44
CA MET A 56 17.21 -5.93 0.29
C MET A 56 17.99 -4.80 0.98
N GLN A 57 19.17 -5.07 1.55
CA GLN A 57 20.02 -4.03 2.11
C GLN A 57 20.51 -3.03 1.06
N LYS A 58 20.91 -3.50 -0.13
CA LYS A 58 21.38 -2.63 -1.23
C LYS A 58 20.25 -1.72 -1.74
N LEU A 59 19.06 -2.29 -1.97
CA LEU A 59 17.86 -1.54 -2.38
C LEU A 59 17.50 -0.46 -1.35
N LYS A 60 17.48 -0.80 -0.05
CA LYS A 60 17.19 0.18 1.01
C LYS A 60 18.23 1.30 1.09
N LYS A 61 19.50 1.01 0.81
CA LYS A 61 20.56 2.05 0.78
C LYS A 61 20.36 3.01 -0.39
N GLU A 62 19.93 2.50 -1.53
CA GLU A 62 19.63 3.31 -2.71
C GLU A 62 18.40 4.18 -2.50
N GLU A 63 17.32 3.61 -1.97
CA GLU A 63 16.09 4.34 -1.62
C GLU A 63 16.38 5.47 -0.61
N LYS A 64 17.21 5.22 0.41
CA LYS A 64 17.62 6.27 1.36
C LYS A 64 18.44 7.38 0.72
N LYS A 65 19.31 7.06 -0.24
CA LYS A 65 20.06 8.08 -1.00
C LYS A 65 19.12 8.92 -1.85
N GLU A 66 18.10 8.30 -2.43
CA GLU A 66 17.08 8.99 -3.21
C GLU A 66 16.23 9.93 -2.34
N GLN A 67 15.81 9.48 -1.15
CA GLN A 67 15.06 10.29 -0.18
C GLN A 67 15.86 11.46 0.41
N GLN A 68 17.19 11.32 0.48
CA GLN A 68 18.09 12.38 0.94
C GLN A 68 18.41 13.41 -0.15
N ASN A 69 18.06 13.14 -1.42
CA ASN A 69 18.21 14.12 -2.49
C ASN A 69 17.13 15.21 -2.36
N PRO A 70 17.51 16.47 -2.05
CA PRO A 70 16.55 17.55 -1.83
C PRO A 70 15.69 17.85 -3.07
N GLU A 71 16.18 17.57 -4.29
CA GLU A 71 15.43 17.83 -5.53
C GLU A 71 14.29 16.81 -5.75
N ARG A 72 14.50 15.54 -5.36
CA ARG A 72 13.47 14.47 -5.47
C ARG A 72 12.52 14.43 -4.29
N LYS A 73 12.92 14.97 -3.13
CA LYS A 73 12.05 15.11 -1.96
C LYS A 73 10.84 16.02 -2.22
N LEU A 74 10.97 16.95 -3.18
CA LEU A 74 9.88 17.82 -3.62
C LEU A 74 8.79 17.04 -4.41
N GLU A 75 9.17 16.05 -5.21
CA GLU A 75 8.23 15.20 -5.94
C GLU A 75 7.46 14.25 -5.02
N HIS A 76 8.12 13.63 -4.04
CA HIS A 76 7.45 12.71 -3.12
C HIS A 76 6.48 13.42 -2.16
N LYS A 77 6.74 14.71 -1.84
CA LYS A 77 5.83 15.54 -1.03
C LYS A 77 4.66 16.11 -1.84
N ASN A 78 4.74 16.03 -3.17
CA ASN A 78 3.65 16.30 -4.10
C ASN A 78 2.92 15.00 -4.45
N GLU A 79 2.54 14.23 -3.42
CA GLU A 79 1.35 13.41 -3.50
C GLU A 79 0.16 14.35 -3.75
N ILE A 80 -0.07 14.69 -5.02
CA ILE A 80 -1.24 15.44 -5.47
C ILE A 80 -2.42 14.59 -5.00
N PRO A 81 -3.22 15.05 -4.02
CA PRO A 81 -4.40 14.30 -3.64
C PRO A 81 -5.31 14.31 -4.87
N LEU A 82 -5.41 13.16 -5.56
CA LEU A 82 -6.29 12.94 -6.71
C LEU A 82 -7.77 13.26 -6.39
N SER A 83 -8.10 13.42 -5.11
CA SER A 83 -9.42 13.78 -4.61
C SER A 83 -9.36 15.12 -3.86
N SER A 84 -9.40 16.24 -4.59
CA SER A 84 -9.74 17.54 -4.01
C SER A 84 -11.26 17.68 -3.88
N LYS A 85 -11.74 18.36 -2.83
CA LYS A 85 -13.18 18.63 -2.64
C LYS A 85 -13.84 19.37 -3.81
N SER A 86 -13.04 19.96 -4.70
CA SER A 86 -13.49 20.61 -5.93
C SER A 86 -13.94 19.66 -7.04
N PHE A 87 -13.72 18.35 -6.94
CA PHE A 87 -14.20 17.37 -7.94
C PHE A 87 -15.63 16.88 -7.72
N PHE A 88 -16.22 17.13 -6.55
CA PHE A 88 -17.59 16.69 -6.26
C PHE A 88 -18.57 17.79 -6.67
N ALA A 89 -19.55 17.42 -7.50
CA ALA A 89 -20.67 18.30 -7.79
C ALA A 89 -21.47 18.52 -6.51
N THR A 90 -21.60 19.77 -6.08
CA THR A 90 -22.53 20.14 -5.01
C THR A 90 -23.95 19.95 -5.52
N LEU A 91 -24.55 18.80 -5.22
CA LEU A 91 -25.95 18.56 -5.53
C LEU A 91 -26.79 19.31 -4.49
N SER A 92 -27.41 20.42 -4.90
CA SER A 92 -28.44 21.06 -4.09
C SER A 92 -29.65 20.14 -4.05
N THR A 93 -29.80 19.39 -2.95
CA THR A 93 -30.97 18.55 -2.72
C THR A 93 -32.19 19.46 -2.68
N LEU A 94 -33.05 19.40 -3.70
CA LEU A 94 -34.40 19.94 -3.62
C LEU A 94 -35.12 19.09 -2.57
N CYS A 95 -35.12 19.58 -1.33
CA CYS A 95 -35.93 19.01 -0.26
C CYS A 95 -37.39 19.32 -0.62
N GLY A 96 -38.03 18.40 -1.33
CA GLY A 96 -39.48 18.37 -1.39
C GLY A 96 -39.97 18.19 0.05
N ASP A 97 -40.99 18.95 0.44
CA ASP A 97 -41.63 18.84 1.74
C ASP A 97 -41.93 17.35 1.98
N ALA A 98 -41.23 16.76 2.94
CA ALA A 98 -41.40 15.36 3.27
C ALA A 98 -42.79 15.23 3.84
N ASP A 99 -43.76 14.87 2.99
CA ASP A 99 -45.12 14.58 3.42
C ASP A 99 -45.00 13.62 4.59
N LYS A 100 -45.42 14.08 5.78
CA LYS A 100 -45.20 13.36 7.02
C LYS A 100 -45.93 12.04 6.89
N ILE A 101 -45.20 10.98 6.56
CA ILE A 101 -45.74 9.63 6.48
C ILE A 101 -46.33 9.33 7.87
N ARG A 102 -47.67 9.41 7.97
CA ARG A 102 -48.39 9.09 9.20
C ARG A 102 -48.44 7.57 9.27
N PHE A 103 -47.50 6.98 10.00
CA PHE A 103 -47.58 5.56 10.33
C PHE A 103 -48.77 5.31 11.27
N PRO A 104 -49.51 4.20 11.10
CA PRO A 104 -50.50 3.81 12.08
C PRO A 104 -49.79 3.54 13.41
N VAL A 105 -50.24 4.21 14.47
CA VAL A 105 -49.75 3.97 15.83
C VAL A 105 -50.22 2.58 16.23
N TYR A 106 -49.30 1.61 16.26
CA TYR A 106 -49.58 0.27 16.74
C TYR A 106 -49.81 0.33 18.25
N ALA A 107 -50.95 -0.17 18.72
CA ALA A 107 -51.21 -0.31 20.14
C ALA A 107 -50.26 -1.38 20.70
N GLU A 108 -49.19 -0.95 21.38
CA GLU A 108 -48.28 -1.86 22.08
C GLU A 108 -49.09 -2.72 23.05
N GLY A 109 -49.21 -4.01 22.75
CA GLY A 109 -49.79 -4.98 23.67
C GLY A 109 -48.96 -5.05 24.95
N LYS A 110 -49.63 -5.31 26.09
CA LYS A 110 -48.94 -5.47 27.38
C LYS A 110 -47.84 -6.52 27.26
N THR A 111 -46.63 -6.17 27.72
CA THR A 111 -45.51 -7.10 27.78
C THR A 111 -45.85 -8.26 28.73
N ILE A 112 -45.77 -9.48 28.20
CA ILE A 112 -45.90 -10.69 29.02
C ILE A 112 -44.50 -11.00 29.55
N LYS A 113 -44.34 -11.05 30.87
CA LYS A 113 -43.07 -11.45 31.49
C LYS A 113 -42.81 -12.93 31.17
N PHE A 114 -41.85 -13.20 30.29
CA PHE A 114 -41.39 -14.56 30.01
C PHE A 114 -40.52 -15.07 31.18
N SER A 115 -40.73 -16.33 31.57
CA SER A 115 -39.98 -16.93 32.67
C SER A 115 -38.56 -17.30 32.20
N ARG A 116 -37.53 -16.72 32.82
CA ARG A 116 -36.11 -16.89 32.46
C ARG A 116 -35.52 -18.27 32.83
N ILE A 117 -36.32 -19.24 33.22
CA ILE A 117 -35.84 -20.54 33.73
C ILE A 117 -35.21 -21.42 32.63
N LEU A 118 -35.47 -21.14 31.35
CA LEU A 118 -35.00 -21.96 30.23
C LEU A 118 -33.64 -21.52 29.66
N PHE A 119 -33.09 -20.38 30.08
CA PHE A 119 -31.82 -19.89 29.55
C PHE A 119 -30.80 -19.67 30.67
N HIS A 120 -30.04 -20.72 30.96
CA HIS A 120 -28.81 -20.62 31.74
C HIS A 120 -27.64 -20.65 30.76
N PRO A 121 -26.90 -19.54 30.57
CA PRO A 121 -25.64 -19.59 29.82
C PRO A 121 -24.67 -20.54 30.54
N PRO A 122 -23.85 -21.31 29.80
CA PRO A 122 -22.90 -22.23 30.41
C PRO A 122 -21.93 -21.45 31.32
N ASP A 123 -21.86 -21.88 32.57
CA ASP A 123 -20.99 -21.31 33.60
C ASP A 123 -19.53 -21.46 33.15
N ALA A 124 -18.85 -20.33 32.94
CA ALA A 124 -17.45 -20.31 32.56
C ALA A 124 -16.61 -20.69 33.79
N LYS A 125 -16.30 -21.99 33.91
CA LYS A 125 -15.42 -22.49 34.96
C LYS A 125 -14.06 -21.78 34.89
N ALA A 126 -13.73 -21.07 35.97
CA ALA A 126 -12.37 -20.71 36.36
C ALA A 126 -11.63 -21.93 36.94
#